data_AF-A0A973Z8A2-F1
#
_entry.id   AF-A0A973Z8A2-F1
#
_cell.length_a   1.000
_cell.length_b   1.000
_cell.length_c   1.000
_cell.angle_alpha   90.00
_cell.angle_beta   90.00
_cell.angle_gamma   90.00
#
_symmetry.space_group_name_H-M   'P 1'
#
loop_
_entity.id
_entity.type
_entity.pdbx_description
1 polymer ?
#
loop_
_entity_poly.entity_id
_entity_poly.type
_entity_poly.pdbx_seq_one_letter_code
_entity_poly.pdbx_strand_id
1 'polypeptide(L)'
;QGNRPERTVYGLTEAGREEMAEWLSDLLAVPAKEYPIFETALSLMAALPPDEVVRLLEMRLSSLEVQVASGRGALEKLCETLPRLFLVEVEYQLHMVEAQAEWVRGFLDETRKGDLPGVDAWRRFHETGELPAEFTT
;
A
#
# COMPACT_ATOMS: atom_id res chain seq x y z
N GLN A 1 -1.01 -10.53 51.07
CA GLN A 1 -2.33 -10.80 50.44
C GLN A 1 -2.63 -9.59 49.54
N GLY A 2 -2.74 -9.81 48.23
CA GLY A 2 -2.70 -8.74 47.23
C GLY A 2 -4.08 -8.14 46.96
N ASN A 3 -4.19 -6.83 47.18
CA ASN A 3 -5.37 -6.02 46.89
C ASN A 3 -5.47 -5.78 45.37
N ARG A 4 -6.13 -6.67 44.62
CA ARG A 4 -6.40 -6.45 43.19
C ARG A 4 -7.68 -5.60 43.03
N PRO A 5 -7.66 -4.55 42.19
CA PRO A 5 -8.84 -3.73 41.95
C PRO A 5 -9.96 -4.55 41.29
N GLU A 6 -11.21 -4.15 41.52
CA GLU A 6 -12.38 -4.78 40.89
C GLU A 6 -12.25 -4.77 39.36
N ARG A 7 -12.55 -5.91 38.73
CA ARG A 7 -12.53 -6.08 37.28
C ARG A 7 -13.96 -6.20 36.77
N THR A 8 -14.38 -5.27 35.92
CA THR A 8 -15.61 -5.44 35.14
C THR A 8 -15.33 -6.33 33.94
N VAL A 9 -16.18 -7.33 33.71
CA VAL A 9 -16.10 -8.24 32.57
C VAL A 9 -17.33 -8.01 31.70
N TYR A 10 -17.11 -7.74 30.42
CA TYR A 10 -18.17 -7.58 29.43
C TYR A 10 -18.31 -8.86 28.60
N GLY A 11 -19.54 -9.16 28.18
CA GLY A 11 -19.85 -10.27 27.28
C GLY A 11 -20.88 -9.82 26.24
N LEU A 12 -20.80 -10.39 25.04
CA LEU A 12 -21.77 -10.12 23.97
C LEU A 12 -23.14 -10.68 24.32
N THR A 13 -24.18 -9.88 24.07
CA THR A 13 -25.57 -10.34 24.04
C THR A 13 -25.82 -11.17 22.79
N GLU A 14 -27.00 -11.80 22.67
CA GLU A 14 -27.39 -12.48 21.41
C GLU A 14 -27.47 -11.49 20.25
N ALA A 15 -28.20 -10.38 20.45
CA ALA A 15 -28.29 -9.32 19.45
C ALA A 15 -26.90 -8.76 19.07
N GLY A 16 -25.97 -8.66 20.03
CA GLY A 16 -24.60 -8.23 19.76
C GLY A 16 -23.78 -9.23 18.94
N ARG A 17 -24.09 -10.54 19.01
CA ARG A 17 -23.47 -11.55 18.15
C ARG A 17 -24.02 -11.48 16.73
N GLU A 18 -25.33 -11.31 16.59
CA GLU A 18 -25.99 -11.16 15.29
C GLU A 18 -25.46 -9.92 14.56
N GLU A 19 -25.43 -8.76 15.23
CA GLU A 19 -24.89 -7.51 14.69
C GLU A 19 -23.42 -7.65 14.26
N MET A 20 -22.59 -8.30 15.08
CA MET A 20 -21.18 -8.54 14.73
C MET A 20 -21.06 -9.38 13.46
N ALA A 21 -21.88 -10.42 13.31
CA ALA A 21 -21.83 -11.32 12.16
C ALA A 21 -22.31 -10.63 10.88
N GLU A 22 -23.38 -9.83 10.96
CA GLU A 22 -23.89 -9.03 9.84
C GLU A 22 -22.85 -7.99 9.40
N TRP A 23 -22.31 -7.21 10.34
CA TRP A 23 -21.29 -6.20 10.05
C TRP A 23 -20.02 -6.80 9.44
N LEU A 24 -19.52 -7.91 9.98
CA LEU A 24 -18.35 -8.60 9.41
C LEU A 24 -18.64 -9.15 8.01
N SER A 25 -19.85 -9.66 7.79
CA SER A 25 -20.26 -10.16 6.47
C SER A 25 -20.25 -9.04 5.43
N ASP A 26 -20.75 -7.86 5.79
CA ASP A 26 -20.72 -6.68 4.92
C ASP A 26 -19.30 -6.23 4.60
N LEU A 27 -18.41 -6.17 5.61
CA LEU A 27 -17.00 -5.81 5.40
C LEU A 27 -16.26 -6.79 4.48
N LEU A 28 -16.57 -8.08 4.56
CA LEU A 28 -15.95 -9.09 3.71
C LEU A 28 -16.54 -9.12 2.29
N ALA A 29 -17.84 -8.83 2.14
CA ALA A 29 -18.54 -8.95 0.87
C ALA A 29 -18.48 -7.69 0.02
N VAL A 30 -18.45 -6.50 0.63
CA VAL A 30 -18.58 -5.22 -0.06
C VAL A 30 -17.25 -4.47 0.00
N PRO A 31 -16.53 -4.32 -1.13
CA PRO A 31 -15.32 -3.53 -1.19
C PRO A 31 -15.60 -2.08 -0.75
N ALA A 32 -14.91 -1.64 0.30
CA ALA A 32 -14.89 -0.24 0.68
C ALA A 32 -13.80 0.50 -0.11
N LYS A 33 -14.00 1.79 -0.36
CA LYS A 33 -12.94 2.63 -0.91
C LYS A 33 -11.87 2.85 0.16
N GLU A 34 -10.72 2.23 -0.04
CA GLU A 34 -9.52 2.50 0.74
C GLU A 34 -8.82 3.76 0.19
N TYR A 35 -8.10 4.49 1.05
CA TYR A 35 -7.38 5.71 0.66
C TYR A 35 -5.87 5.57 0.96
N PRO A 36 -5.11 4.79 0.18
CA PRO A 36 -3.67 4.70 0.34
C PRO A 36 -3.01 6.06 0.05
N ILE A 37 -2.20 6.55 0.98
CA ILE A 37 -1.49 7.85 0.84
C ILE A 37 -0.61 7.89 -0.42
N PHE A 38 -0.12 6.73 -0.88
CA PHE A 38 0.72 6.68 -2.08
C PHE A 38 -0.04 7.06 -3.35
N GLU A 39 -1.35 6.78 -3.46
CA GLU A 39 -2.17 7.22 -4.60
C GLU A 39 -2.23 8.75 -4.67
N THR A 40 -2.34 9.42 -3.52
CA THR A 40 -2.25 10.88 -3.43
C THR A 40 -0.91 11.37 -3.97
N ALA A 41 0.21 10.73 -3.59
CA ALA A 41 1.53 11.09 -4.11
C ALA A 41 1.62 10.91 -5.63
N LEU A 42 1.10 9.81 -6.18
CA LEU A 42 1.07 9.56 -7.63
C LEU A 42 0.22 10.60 -8.37
N SER A 43 -0.94 10.97 -7.82
CA SER A 43 -1.81 12.00 -8.43
C SER A 43 -1.17 13.39 -8.52
N LEU A 44 -0.15 13.65 -7.69
CA LEU A 44 0.53 14.94 -7.57
C LEU A 44 1.99 14.91 -8.03
N MET A 45 2.50 13.75 -8.48
CA MET A 45 3.93 13.56 -8.75
C MET A 45 4.47 14.47 -9.86
N ALA A 46 3.61 14.88 -10.81
CA ALA A 46 3.96 15.79 -11.90
C ALA A 46 4.42 17.19 -11.42
N ALA A 47 4.15 17.54 -10.16
CA ALA A 47 4.66 18.75 -9.52
C ALA A 47 6.20 18.71 -9.26
N LEU A 48 6.83 17.55 -9.40
CA LEU A 48 8.29 17.38 -9.31
C LEU A 48 8.90 17.10 -10.69
N PRO A 49 10.20 17.35 -10.90
CA PRO A 49 10.89 16.91 -12.10
C PRO A 49 10.90 15.38 -12.23
N PRO A 50 10.87 14.81 -13.45
CA PRO A 50 10.84 13.37 -13.68
C PRO A 50 11.98 12.61 -12.99
N ASP A 51 13.21 13.13 -13.05
CA ASP A 51 14.37 12.47 -12.42
C ASP A 51 14.26 12.43 -10.90
N GLU A 52 13.64 13.45 -10.29
CA GLU A 52 13.42 13.48 -8.85
C GLU A 52 12.34 12.46 -8.44
N VAL A 53 11.27 12.32 -9.24
CA VAL A 53 10.27 11.26 -9.03
C VAL A 53 10.89 9.88 -9.14
N VAL A 54 11.71 9.64 -10.17
CA VAL A 54 12.44 8.37 -10.36
C VAL A 54 13.29 8.07 -9.13
N ARG A 55 14.11 9.03 -8.68
CA ARG A 55 14.97 8.88 -7.49
C ARG A 55 14.17 8.57 -6.22
N LEU A 56 13.04 9.23 -6.01
CA LEU A 56 12.16 9.00 -4.85
C LEU A 56 11.49 7.62 -4.91
N LEU A 57 11.05 7.20 -6.09
CA LEU A 57 10.46 5.87 -6.30
C LEU A 57 11.49 4.75 -6.15
N GLU A 58 12.76 4.95 -6.51
CA GLU A 58 13.86 4.00 -6.24
C GLU A 58 14.07 3.78 -4.73
N MET A 59 14.09 4.87 -3.96
CA MET A 59 14.19 4.80 -2.49
C MET A 59 12.99 4.07 -1.90
N ARG A 60 11.78 4.35 -2.41
CA ARG A 60 10.56 3.65 -2.01
C ARG A 60 10.64 2.17 -2.33
N LEU A 61 11.02 1.79 -3.56
CA LEU A 61 11.15 0.41 -4.00
C LEU A 61 12.12 -0.37 -3.09
N SER A 62 13.28 0.20 -2.80
CA SER A 62 14.25 -0.41 -1.88
C SER A 62 13.63 -0.69 -0.50
N SER A 63 12.84 0.26 0.02
CA SER A 63 12.15 0.10 1.30
C SER A 63 11.04 -0.97 1.24
N LEU A 64 10.33 -1.08 0.12
CA LEU A 64 9.30 -2.10 -0.09
C LEU A 64 9.94 -3.50 -0.21
N GLU A 65 11.05 -3.64 -0.92
CA GLU A 65 11.76 -4.91 -1.06
C GLU A 65 12.26 -5.45 0.28
N VAL A 66 12.77 -4.58 1.15
CA VAL A 66 13.13 -4.95 2.54
C VAL A 66 11.91 -5.42 3.32
N GLN A 67 10.77 -4.73 3.18
CA GLN A 67 9.51 -5.13 3.84
C GLN A 67 9.01 -6.47 3.33
N VAL A 68 9.04 -6.71 2.01
CA VAL A 68 8.68 -8.01 1.40
C VAL A 68 9.57 -9.12 1.94
N ALA A 69 10.89 -8.94 1.90
CA ALA A 69 11.84 -9.96 2.36
C ALA A 69 11.63 -10.29 3.86
N SER A 70 11.47 -9.26 4.68
CA SER A 70 11.24 -9.41 6.12
C SER A 70 9.89 -10.05 6.42
N GLY A 71 8.84 -9.63 5.72
CA GLY A 71 7.48 -10.15 5.86
C GLY A 71 7.38 -11.62 5.45
N ARG A 72 8.00 -12.01 4.33
CA ARG A 72 8.09 -13.41 3.89
C ARG A 72 8.75 -14.29 4.95
N GLY A 73 9.92 -13.89 5.44
CA GLY A 73 10.64 -14.64 6.46
C GLY A 73 9.87 -14.77 7.78
N ALA A 74 9.19 -13.70 8.21
CA ALA A 74 8.35 -13.73 9.40
C ALA A 74 7.13 -14.65 9.23
N LEU A 75 6.43 -14.56 8.09
CA LEU A 75 5.26 -15.39 7.80
C LEU A 75 5.63 -16.87 7.72
N GLU A 76 6.72 -17.21 7.03
CA GLU A 76 7.25 -18.58 6.96
C GLU A 76 7.51 -19.14 8.36
N LYS A 77 8.17 -18.36 9.22
CA LYS A 77 8.48 -18.80 10.58
C LYS A 77 7.24 -18.99 11.45
N LEU A 78 6.25 -18.09 11.34
CA LEU A 78 5.03 -18.16 12.12
C LEU A 78 4.15 -19.34 11.71
N CYS A 79 4.11 -19.68 10.42
CA CYS A 79 3.39 -20.85 9.90
C CYS A 79 3.87 -22.19 10.48
N GLU A 80 5.09 -22.27 11.02
CA GLU A 80 5.57 -23.47 11.73
C GLU A 80 4.83 -23.72 13.06
N THR A 81 4.22 -22.69 13.64
CA THR A 81 3.68 -22.73 15.02
C THR A 81 2.21 -22.31 15.14
N LEU A 82 1.70 -21.58 14.14
CA LEU A 82 0.33 -21.07 14.13
C LEU A 82 -0.40 -21.55 12.87
N PRO A 83 -1.67 -21.97 13.00
CA PRO A 83 -2.54 -22.18 11.84
C PRO A 83 -2.65 -20.90 10.99
N ARG A 84 -2.61 -21.07 9.66
CA ARG A 84 -2.73 -19.98 8.67
C ARG A 84 -3.92 -19.04 8.94
N LEU A 85 -5.02 -19.55 9.47
CA LEU A 85 -6.21 -18.74 9.82
C LEU A 85 -5.85 -17.54 10.70
N PHE A 86 -4.91 -17.69 11.62
CA PHE A 86 -4.47 -16.60 12.52
C PHE A 86 -3.43 -15.67 11.89
N LEU A 87 -3.03 -15.94 10.65
CA LEU A 87 -2.02 -15.19 9.90
C LEU A 87 -2.58 -14.56 8.62
N VAL A 88 -3.88 -14.73 8.34
CA VAL A 88 -4.52 -14.30 7.09
C VAL A 88 -4.37 -12.80 6.83
N GLU A 89 -4.44 -11.98 7.88
CA GLU A 89 -4.23 -10.54 7.77
C GLU A 89 -2.79 -10.21 7.37
N VAL A 90 -1.80 -10.88 7.99
CA VAL A 90 -0.37 -10.68 7.69
C VAL A 90 -0.04 -11.13 6.26
N GLU A 91 -0.59 -12.27 5.84
CA GLU A 91 -0.47 -12.79 4.48
C GLU A 91 -1.04 -11.80 3.46
N TYR A 92 -2.25 -11.27 3.70
CA TYR A 92 -2.85 -10.25 2.84
C TYR A 92 -2.00 -8.98 2.75
N GLN A 93 -1.53 -8.45 3.90
CA GLN A 93 -0.68 -7.25 3.91
C GLN A 93 0.61 -7.46 3.13
N LEU A 94 1.24 -8.64 3.26
CA LEU A 94 2.44 -8.98 2.49
C LEU A 94 2.15 -8.95 0.98
N HIS A 95 1.05 -9.55 0.54
CA HIS A 95 0.64 -9.51 -0.86
C HIS A 95 0.43 -8.08 -1.38
N MET A 96 -0.13 -7.18 -0.57
CA MET A 96 -0.33 -5.78 -0.97
C MET A 96 1.01 -5.03 -1.11
N VAL A 97 1.98 -5.28 -0.23
CA VAL A 97 3.32 -4.69 -0.32
C VAL A 97 4.08 -5.24 -1.54
N GLU A 98 3.97 -6.54 -1.81
CA GLU A 98 4.54 -7.18 -3.00
C GLU A 98 3.99 -6.58 -4.30
N ALA A 99 2.66 -6.45 -4.40
CA ALA A 99 2.01 -5.86 -5.55
C ALA A 99 2.47 -4.41 -5.78
N GLN A 100 2.59 -3.62 -4.71
CA GLN A 100 3.11 -2.25 -4.83
C GLN A 100 4.58 -2.23 -5.29
N ALA A 101 5.43 -3.12 -4.76
CA ALA A 101 6.83 -3.22 -5.17
C ALA A 101 6.97 -3.61 -6.65
N GLU A 102 6.17 -4.58 -7.09
CA GLU A 102 6.10 -5.00 -8.50
C GLU A 102 5.70 -3.85 -9.41
N TRP A 103 4.61 -3.15 -9.07
CA TRP A 103 4.13 -2.02 -9.85
C TRP A 103 5.16 -0.89 -9.92
N VAL A 104 5.75 -0.49 -8.79
CA VAL A 104 6.78 0.58 -8.74
C VAL A 104 8.00 0.20 -9.58
N ARG A 105 8.44 -1.06 -9.53
CA ARG A 105 9.55 -1.55 -10.35
C ARG A 105 9.23 -1.45 -11.84
N GLY A 106 8.05 -1.90 -12.26
CA GLY A 106 7.60 -1.81 -13.65
C GLY A 106 7.52 -0.36 -14.14
N PHE A 107 6.94 0.54 -13.33
CA PHE A 107 6.83 1.96 -13.65
C PHE A 107 8.20 2.64 -13.79
N LEU A 108 9.14 2.32 -12.90
CA LEU A 108 10.52 2.81 -12.99
C LEU A 108 11.21 2.32 -14.27
N ASP A 109 11.03 1.05 -14.63
CA ASP A 109 11.64 0.47 -15.83
C ASP A 109 11.08 1.11 -17.11
N GLU A 110 9.77 1.34 -17.17
CA GLU A 110 9.11 2.03 -18.29
C GLU A 110 9.61 3.48 -18.43
N THR A 111 9.71 4.20 -17.30
CA THR A 111 10.19 5.59 -17.27
C THR A 111 11.65 5.68 -17.72
N ARG A 112 12.53 4.79 -17.26
CA ARG A 112 13.96 4.79 -17.60
C ARG A 112 14.23 4.41 -19.06
N LYS A 113 13.43 3.51 -19.62
CA LYS A 113 13.53 3.13 -21.04
C LYS A 113 13.03 4.21 -21.98
N GLY A 114 12.32 5.21 -21.47
CA GLY A 114 11.61 6.21 -22.28
C GLY A 114 10.36 5.65 -22.94
N ASP A 115 9.86 4.50 -22.46
CA ASP A 115 8.65 3.86 -22.98
C ASP A 115 7.39 4.56 -22.49
N LEU A 116 7.49 5.35 -21.39
CA LEU A 116 6.39 6.11 -20.82
C LEU A 116 6.17 7.43 -21.61
N PRO A 117 5.07 7.56 -22.38
CA PRO A 117 4.83 8.76 -23.17
C PRO A 117 4.65 10.00 -22.30
N GLY A 118 5.13 11.15 -22.77
CA GLY A 118 4.99 12.45 -22.10
C GLY A 118 6.06 12.76 -21.06
N VAL A 119 7.01 11.86 -20.78
CA VAL A 119 8.12 12.14 -19.85
C VAL A 119 9.04 13.25 -20.36
N ASP A 120 9.36 13.28 -21.66
CA ASP A 120 10.18 14.36 -22.26
C ASP A 120 9.48 15.72 -22.20
N ALA A 121 8.17 15.71 -22.43
CA ALA A 121 7.31 16.87 -22.38
C ALA A 121 7.20 17.42 -20.93
N TRP A 122 7.04 16.52 -19.97
CA TRP A 122 7.10 16.81 -18.53
C TRP A 122 8.46 17.37 -18.12
N ARG A 123 9.56 16.78 -18.60
CA ARG A 123 10.93 17.27 -18.36
C ARG A 123 11.11 18.68 -18.89
N ARG A 124 10.75 18.94 -20.15
CA ARG A 124 10.82 20.27 -20.77
C ARG A 124 10.05 21.30 -19.97
N PHE A 125 8.85 20.97 -19.49
CA PHE A 125 8.05 21.87 -18.67
C PHE A 125 8.80 22.28 -17.40
N HIS A 126 9.44 21.35 -16.68
CA HIS A 126 10.22 21.69 -15.48
C HIS A 126 11.51 22.46 -15.78
N GLU A 127 12.11 22.26 -16.95
CA GLU A 127 13.32 22.99 -17.36
C GLU A 127 13.04 24.41 -17.87
N THR A 128 11.89 24.63 -18.51
CA THR A 128 11.59 25.86 -19.27
C THR A 128 10.38 26.64 -18.79
N GLY A 129 9.48 26.01 -18.04
CA GLY A 129 8.16 26.55 -17.67
C GLY A 129 7.13 26.56 -18.80
N GLU A 130 7.49 26.12 -20.00
CA GLU A 130 6.60 26.08 -21.16
C GLU A 130 5.81 24.77 -21.19
N LEU A 131 4.49 24.87 -21.32
CA LEU A 131 3.66 23.68 -21.56
C LEU A 131 3.89 23.16 -22.99
N PRO A 132 4.17 21.85 -23.15
CA PRO A 132 4.22 21.20 -24.45
C PRO A 132 2.94 21.45 -25.26
N ALA A 133 3.07 21.71 -26.57
CA ALA A 133 1.94 22.03 -27.44
C ALA A 133 0.86 20.92 -27.45
N GLU A 134 1.28 19.67 -27.28
CA GLU A 134 0.46 18.47 -27.12
C GLU A 134 -0.48 18.48 -25.89
N PHE A 135 -0.21 19.32 -24.88
CA PHE A 135 -1.07 19.49 -23.70
C PHE A 135 -1.94 20.76 -23.73
N THR A 136 -1.84 21.58 -24.78
CA THR A 136 -2.58 22.84 -24.93
C THR A 136 -3.78 22.76 -25.88
N THR A 137 -4.18 21.55 -26.29
CA THR A 137 -5.28 21.32 -27.24
C THR A 137 -6.50 20.71 -26.57
#